data_AF-A0A926LIH2-F1
#
_entry.id   AF-A0A926LIH2-F1
#
_cell.length_a   1.000
_cell.length_b   1.000
_cell.length_c   1.000
_cell.angle_alpha   90.00
_cell.angle_beta   90.00
_cell.angle_gamma   90.00
#
_symmetry.space_group_name_H-M   'P 1'
#
loop_
_entity.id
_entity.type
_entity.pdbx_description
1 polymer ?
#
loop_
_entity_poly.entity_id
_entity_poly.type
_entity_poly.pdbx_seq_one_letter_code
_entity_poly.pdbx_strand_id
1 'polypeptide(L)'
;MQLRFLGKNSTVGDCPTLYATDRDTYLVQGWKTFANDLLMQLDIREGQTAVEVPTELFEFLKEDGLTAGEFRRIEDPVMVLTPGGTYVVQGLEVTDPEALSQMEIPDYETVVEVPKASITALLEEPRGVDLQRQAQPAL
;
A
#
# COMPACT_ATOMS: atom_id res chain seq x y z
N MET A 1 13.84 6.24 -8.99
CA MET A 1 13.13 7.14 -8.01
C MET A 1 13.85 7.18 -6.66
N GLN A 2 13.62 8.19 -5.79
CA GLN A 2 14.22 8.22 -4.44
C GLN A 2 13.32 7.58 -3.38
N LEU A 3 13.88 6.70 -2.55
CA LEU A 3 13.16 5.99 -1.48
C LEU A 3 13.56 6.53 -0.10
N ARG A 4 12.58 6.71 0.75
CA ARG A 4 12.73 7.07 2.16
C ARG A 4 12.14 5.95 3.02
N PHE A 5 13.00 5.24 3.73
CA PHE A 5 12.58 4.20 4.66
C PHE A 5 11.72 4.80 5.79
N LEU A 6 10.53 4.25 6.01
CA LEU A 6 9.63 4.64 7.11
C LEU A 6 9.70 3.62 8.25
N GLY A 7 9.72 2.34 7.93
CA GLY A 7 9.78 1.29 8.93
C GLY A 7 9.61 -0.10 8.37
N LYS A 8 9.88 -1.10 9.21
CA LYS A 8 9.69 -2.51 8.90
C LYS A 8 9.22 -3.26 10.12
N ASN A 9 8.50 -4.36 9.91
CA ASN A 9 8.11 -5.24 11.00
C ASN A 9 9.05 -6.44 11.10
N SER A 10 9.64 -6.71 12.28
CA SER A 10 10.72 -7.69 12.45
C SER A 10 10.41 -8.84 13.41
N THR A 11 9.14 -9.16 13.63
CA THR A 11 8.77 -10.01 14.77
C THR A 11 9.17 -11.49 14.57
N VAL A 12 8.99 -12.12 13.39
CA VAL A 12 9.54 -13.45 13.08
C VAL A 12 9.53 -13.68 11.55
N GLY A 13 10.70 -13.81 10.92
CA GLY A 13 10.86 -14.33 9.55
C GLY A 13 10.34 -13.42 8.43
N ASP A 14 11.28 -12.73 7.78
CA ASP A 14 11.08 -11.83 6.63
C ASP A 14 10.20 -10.60 6.90
N CYS A 15 10.75 -9.43 6.62
CA CYS A 15 10.28 -8.18 7.19
C CYS A 15 9.54 -7.35 6.13
N PRO A 16 8.20 -7.31 6.17
CA PRO A 16 7.46 -6.37 5.34
C PRO A 16 7.90 -4.95 5.71
N THR A 17 8.12 -4.15 4.67
CA THR A 17 8.82 -2.87 4.78
C THR A 17 8.07 -1.78 4.04
N LEU A 18 8.03 -0.59 4.63
CA LEU A 18 7.33 0.56 4.11
C LEU A 18 8.31 1.68 3.77
N TYR A 19 8.19 2.20 2.55
CA TYR A 19 8.99 3.32 2.07
C TYR A 19 8.06 4.42 1.53
N ALA A 20 8.46 5.68 1.70
CA ALA A 20 7.91 6.82 0.98
C ALA A 20 8.78 7.15 -0.23
N THR A 21 8.16 7.53 -1.34
CA THR A 21 8.88 8.00 -2.53
C THR A 21 8.82 9.53 -2.62
N ASP A 22 9.70 10.11 -3.46
CA ASP A 22 9.61 11.54 -3.82
C ASP A 22 8.43 11.88 -4.74
N ARG A 23 7.68 10.86 -5.21
CA ARG A 23 6.58 10.97 -6.17
C ARG A 23 5.19 11.00 -5.54
N ASP A 24 5.11 11.29 -4.24
CA ASP A 24 3.85 11.21 -3.48
C ASP A 24 3.21 9.81 -3.54
N THR A 25 4.05 8.78 -3.54
CA THR A 25 3.64 7.38 -3.42
C THR A 25 4.33 6.69 -2.24
N TYR A 26 3.74 5.60 -1.76
CA TYR A 26 4.37 4.67 -0.83
C TYR A 26 4.71 3.38 -1.56
N LEU A 27 5.90 2.83 -1.29
CA LEU A 27 6.22 1.46 -1.66
C LEU A 27 5.99 0.56 -0.46
N VAL A 28 5.12 -0.43 -0.64
CA VAL A 28 4.77 -1.41 0.37
C VAL A 28 5.36 -2.75 -0.06
N GLN A 29 6.40 -3.17 0.63
CA GLN A 29 6.99 -4.51 0.48
C GLN A 29 6.30 -5.47 1.45
N GLY A 30 5.85 -6.60 0.93
CA GLY A 30 5.26 -7.67 1.73
C GLY A 30 5.22 -8.99 0.98
N TRP A 31 4.59 -9.99 1.60
CA TRP A 31 4.52 -11.33 1.04
C TRP A 31 3.62 -11.37 -0.18
N LYS A 32 4.05 -12.05 -1.25
CA LYS A 32 3.21 -12.30 -2.42
C LYS A 32 2.01 -13.14 -1.98
N THR A 33 0.80 -12.62 -2.21
CA THR A 33 -0.40 -13.41 -1.99
C THR A 33 -0.62 -14.37 -3.15
N PHE A 34 -0.50 -15.68 -2.89
CA PHE A 34 -0.82 -16.75 -3.85
C PHE A 34 -2.15 -17.42 -3.53
N ALA A 35 -2.86 -16.93 -2.52
CA ALA A 35 -4.15 -17.48 -2.13
C ALA A 35 -5.15 -17.20 -3.24
N ASN A 36 -5.45 -18.24 -4.01
CA ASN A 36 -6.32 -18.15 -5.19
C ASN A 36 -7.68 -17.52 -4.83
N ASP A 37 -8.21 -17.81 -3.64
CA ASP A 37 -9.45 -17.20 -3.12
C ASP A 37 -9.35 -15.68 -2.90
N LEU A 38 -8.19 -15.16 -2.42
CA LEU A 38 -7.99 -13.72 -2.28
C LEU A 38 -7.79 -13.09 -3.65
N LEU A 39 -6.94 -13.68 -4.50
CA LEU A 39 -6.70 -13.22 -5.86
C LEU A 39 -7.98 -13.21 -6.72
N MET A 40 -8.92 -14.13 -6.50
CA MET A 40 -10.23 -14.15 -7.18
C MET A 40 -11.15 -12.99 -6.76
N GLN A 41 -10.95 -12.43 -5.57
CA GLN A 41 -11.73 -11.28 -5.08
C GLN A 41 -11.09 -9.94 -5.48
N LEU A 42 -9.81 -9.94 -5.87
CA LEU A 42 -9.06 -8.75 -6.26
C LEU A 42 -9.13 -8.55 -7.79
N ASP A 43 -9.41 -7.33 -8.24
CA ASP A 43 -9.35 -6.96 -9.66
C ASP A 43 -7.90 -6.59 -10.03
N ILE A 44 -7.01 -7.59 -10.10
CA ILE A 44 -5.60 -7.36 -10.45
C ILE A 44 -5.48 -7.12 -11.96
N ARG A 45 -5.24 -5.85 -12.34
CA ARG A 45 -4.99 -5.48 -13.74
C ARG A 45 -3.54 -5.76 -14.15
N GLU A 46 -3.31 -5.76 -15.45
CA GLU A 46 -1.94 -5.89 -15.99
C GLU A 46 -1.03 -4.77 -15.44
N GLY A 47 0.11 -5.15 -14.88
CA GLY A 47 1.04 -4.24 -14.19
C GLY A 47 0.67 -3.91 -12.74
N GLN A 48 -0.34 -4.56 -12.16
CA GLN A 48 -0.65 -4.50 -10.74
C GLN A 48 -0.37 -5.83 -10.05
N THR A 49 -0.16 -5.79 -8.75
CA THR A 49 -0.03 -6.97 -7.91
C THR A 49 -0.53 -6.67 -6.50
N ALA A 50 -0.57 -7.69 -5.64
CA ALA A 50 -0.99 -7.55 -4.25
C ALA A 50 0.01 -8.19 -3.28
N VAL A 51 0.23 -7.51 -2.17
CA VAL A 51 1.08 -7.96 -1.07
C VAL A 51 0.26 -8.10 0.20
N GLU A 52 0.64 -9.07 1.01
CA GLU A 52 0.15 -9.20 2.39
C GLU A 52 1.16 -8.57 3.35
N VAL A 53 0.67 -7.73 4.26
CA VAL A 53 1.48 -7.03 5.26
C VAL A 53 0.75 -6.97 6.61
N PRO A 54 1.45 -6.97 7.75
CA PRO A 54 0.82 -6.87 9.05
C PRO A 54 0.30 -5.44 9.29
N THR A 55 -0.78 -5.32 10.06
CA THR A 55 -1.42 -4.02 10.32
C THR A 55 -0.48 -3.02 10.99
N GLU A 56 0.42 -3.50 11.85
CA GLU A 56 1.44 -2.69 12.53
C GLU A 56 2.43 -2.00 11.58
N LEU A 57 2.58 -2.49 10.34
CA LEU A 57 3.44 -1.83 9.35
C LEU A 57 2.95 -0.39 9.07
N PHE A 58 1.64 -0.17 9.12
CA PHE A 58 1.06 1.15 8.85
C PHE A 58 1.22 2.12 10.02
N GLU A 59 1.61 1.66 11.21
CA GLU A 59 1.99 2.56 12.30
C GLU A 59 3.22 3.40 11.97
N PHE A 60 4.06 2.95 11.02
CA PHE A 60 5.23 3.72 10.57
C PHE A 60 4.86 4.88 9.63
N LEU A 61 3.62 4.98 9.16
CA LEU A 61 3.14 6.15 8.40
C LEU A 61 3.24 7.45 9.20
N LYS A 62 3.25 7.38 10.54
CA LYS A 62 3.51 8.54 11.41
C LYS A 62 4.88 9.19 11.16
N GLU A 63 5.88 8.43 10.69
CA GLU A 63 7.21 8.94 10.29
C GLU A 63 7.14 9.79 9.01
N ASP A 64 6.03 9.71 8.27
CA ASP A 64 5.69 10.57 7.14
C ASP A 64 4.71 11.70 7.52
N GLY A 65 4.36 11.82 8.80
CA GLY A 65 3.50 12.88 9.32
C GLY A 65 2.01 12.54 9.31
N LEU A 66 1.63 11.29 9.05
CA LEU A 66 0.24 10.85 9.14
C LEU A 66 -0.20 10.64 10.59
N THR A 67 -1.43 11.06 10.89
CA THR A 67 -1.96 11.12 12.27
C THR A 67 -2.33 9.75 12.84
N ALA A 68 -2.55 8.74 11.98
CA ALA A 68 -2.97 7.40 12.37
C ALA A 68 -2.30 6.34 11.50
N GLY A 69 -1.99 5.18 12.09
CA GLY A 69 -1.57 3.97 11.37
C GLY A 69 -2.66 2.91 11.26
N GLU A 70 -3.87 3.21 11.74
CA GLU A 70 -5.02 2.31 11.67
C GLU A 70 -5.99 2.80 10.60
N PHE A 71 -6.25 1.93 9.61
CA PHE A 71 -7.22 2.20 8.56
C PHE A 71 -8.64 2.24 9.12
N ARG A 72 -9.34 3.34 8.88
CA ARG A 72 -10.76 3.46 9.22
C ARG A 72 -11.66 2.89 8.12
N ARG A 73 -11.12 2.73 6.91
CA ARG A 73 -11.81 2.18 5.73
C ARG A 73 -10.90 1.14 5.08
N ILE A 74 -11.52 0.03 4.67
CA ILE A 74 -10.86 -1.04 3.92
C ILE A 74 -11.51 -1.03 2.53
N GLU A 75 -10.92 -0.25 1.63
CA GLU A 75 -11.36 -0.02 0.26
C GLU A 75 -10.11 0.03 -0.64
N ASP A 76 -10.26 -0.19 -1.95
CA ASP A 76 -9.15 -0.10 -2.92
C ASP A 76 -8.30 1.18 -2.69
N PRO A 77 -6.96 1.08 -2.58
CA PRO A 77 -6.09 -0.08 -2.80
C PRO A 77 -5.91 -1.08 -1.63
N VAL A 78 -6.47 -0.83 -0.44
CA VAL A 78 -6.31 -1.70 0.75
C VAL A 78 -7.55 -2.56 0.90
N MET A 79 -7.50 -3.80 0.42
CA MET A 79 -8.73 -4.52 0.09
C MET A 79 -9.27 -5.46 1.18
N VAL A 80 -8.47 -6.10 2.03
CA VAL A 80 -9.02 -7.02 3.05
C VAL A 80 -8.10 -7.16 4.26
N LEU A 81 -8.67 -7.14 5.47
CA LEU A 81 -8.04 -7.67 6.68
C LEU A 81 -8.27 -9.19 6.71
N THR A 82 -7.20 -9.97 6.60
CA THR A 82 -7.30 -11.43 6.76
C THR A 82 -7.72 -11.76 8.20
N PRO A 83 -8.37 -12.91 8.44
CA PRO A 83 -8.65 -13.37 9.80
C PRO A 83 -7.39 -13.57 10.65
N GLY A 84 -6.20 -13.60 10.04
CA GLY A 84 -4.90 -13.62 10.71
C GLY A 84 -4.40 -12.25 11.19
N GLY A 85 -5.11 -11.16 10.88
CA GLY A 85 -4.73 -9.81 11.28
C GLY A 85 -3.72 -9.14 10.34
N THR A 86 -3.68 -9.53 9.07
CA THR A 86 -2.84 -8.90 8.03
C THR A 86 -3.70 -8.15 7.01
N TYR A 87 -3.18 -7.04 6.46
CA TYR A 87 -3.80 -6.33 5.36
C TYR A 87 -3.26 -6.82 4.01
N VAL A 88 -4.18 -6.99 3.06
CA VAL A 88 -3.84 -7.16 1.65
C VAL A 88 -3.87 -5.80 0.97
N VAL A 89 -2.74 -5.41 0.40
CA VAL A 89 -2.56 -4.15 -0.32
C VAL A 89 -2.37 -4.46 -1.80
N GLN A 90 -3.28 -3.96 -2.63
CA GLN A 90 -3.16 -4.01 -4.07
C GLN A 90 -2.56 -2.70 -4.58
N GLY A 91 -1.63 -2.77 -5.53
CA GLY A 91 -1.07 -1.57 -6.13
C GLY A 91 -0.31 -1.86 -7.43
N LEU A 92 0.33 -0.83 -7.96
CA LEU A 92 1.17 -0.98 -9.16
C LEU A 92 2.40 -1.79 -8.82
N GLU A 93 2.77 -2.74 -9.67
CA GLU A 93 4.03 -3.46 -9.51
C GLU A 93 5.19 -2.49 -9.75
N VAL A 94 6.14 -2.44 -8.82
CA VAL A 94 7.32 -1.58 -8.97
C VAL A 94 8.29 -2.24 -9.93
N THR A 95 8.45 -1.65 -11.11
CA THR A 95 9.43 -2.08 -12.10
C THR A 95 10.64 -1.14 -12.20
N ASP A 96 10.70 -0.09 -11.36
CA ASP A 96 11.77 0.91 -11.36
C ASP A 96 13.07 0.27 -10.82
N PRO A 97 14.11 0.12 -11.66
CA PRO A 97 15.32 -0.60 -11.26
C PRO A 97 16.12 0.13 -10.18
N GLU A 98 16.00 1.47 -10.08
CA GLU A 98 16.68 2.24 -9.04
C GLU A 98 16.03 1.99 -7.67
N ALA A 99 14.70 1.93 -7.62
CA ALA A 99 13.96 1.57 -6.40
C ALA A 99 14.29 0.13 -5.99
N LEU A 100 14.17 -0.82 -6.91
CA LEU A 100 14.43 -2.23 -6.66
C LEU A 100 15.88 -2.48 -6.20
N SER A 101 16.85 -1.75 -6.75
CA SER A 101 18.26 -1.88 -6.32
C SER A 101 18.53 -1.35 -4.90
N GLN A 102 17.63 -0.54 -4.34
CA GLN A 102 17.72 -0.04 -2.97
C GLN A 102 16.99 -0.93 -1.96
N MET A 103 16.28 -1.96 -2.43
CA MET A 103 15.44 -2.83 -1.61
C MET A 103 15.99 -4.26 -1.63
N GLU A 104 15.78 -5.00 -0.54
CA GLU A 104 16.07 -6.43 -0.47
C GLU A 104 14.73 -7.18 -0.54
N ILE A 105 14.40 -7.69 -1.74
CA ILE A 105 13.12 -8.36 -2.00
C ILE A 105 13.40 -9.84 -2.31
N PRO A 106 13.17 -10.76 -1.37
CA PRO A 106 13.27 -12.20 -1.62
C PRO A 106 12.17 -12.68 -2.58
N ASP A 107 12.36 -13.87 -3.17
CA ASP A 107 11.47 -14.41 -4.22
C ASP A 107 9.98 -14.52 -3.81
N TYR A 108 9.71 -14.73 -2.52
CA TYR A 108 8.36 -14.83 -1.94
C TYR A 108 7.76 -13.48 -1.52
N GLU A 109 8.52 -12.39 -1.57
CA GLU A 109 8.02 -11.03 -1.37
C GLU A 109 7.89 -10.30 -2.70
N THR A 110 7.03 -9.29 -2.70
CA THR A 110 6.99 -8.30 -3.77
C THR A 110 6.76 -6.93 -3.17
N VAL A 111 6.84 -5.92 -4.02
CA VAL A 111 6.59 -4.54 -3.66
C VAL A 111 5.54 -3.96 -4.58
N VAL A 112 4.59 -3.24 -3.96
CA VAL A 112 3.58 -2.48 -4.68
C VAL A 112 3.76 -0.99 -4.42
N GLU A 113 3.49 -0.19 -5.44
CA GLU A 113 3.39 1.26 -5.35
C GLU A 113 1.93 1.67 -5.20
N VAL A 114 1.65 2.43 -4.13
CA VAL A 114 0.33 2.97 -3.83
C VAL A 114 0.40 4.49 -3.65
N PRO A 115 -0.58 5.27 -4.14
CA PRO A 115 -0.59 6.71 -3.94
C PRO A 115 -0.73 7.09 -2.46
N LYS A 116 0.02 8.09 -1.99
CA LYS A 116 -0.12 8.58 -0.60
C LYS A 116 -1.51 9.10 -0.33
N ALA A 117 -2.11 9.78 -1.31
CA ALA A 117 -3.48 10.26 -1.25
C ALA A 117 -4.49 9.13 -0.98
N SER A 118 -4.31 7.96 -1.59
CA SER A 118 -5.16 6.78 -1.36
C SER A 118 -5.04 6.28 0.07
N ILE A 119 -3.81 6.09 0.56
CA ILE A 119 -3.56 5.66 1.95
C ILE A 119 -4.11 6.67 2.96
N THR A 120 -3.90 7.96 2.69
CA THR A 120 -4.38 9.05 3.55
C THR A 120 -5.90 9.08 3.61
N ALA A 121 -6.59 8.91 2.47
CA ALA A 121 -8.05 8.85 2.42
C ALA A 121 -8.63 7.68 3.22
N LEU A 122 -7.91 6.56 3.35
CA LEU A 122 -8.33 5.40 4.15
C LEU A 122 -8.11 5.61 5.66
N LEU A 123 -7.17 6.49 6.04
CA LEU A 123 -6.86 6.86 7.42
C LEU A 123 -7.74 8.01 7.93
N GLU A 124 -8.12 8.95 7.06
CA GLU A 124 -8.98 10.08 7.40
C GLU A 124 -10.46 9.66 7.50
N GLU A 125 -11.17 10.20 8.50
CA GLU A 125 -12.64 10.24 8.44
C GLU A 125 -13.05 11.11 7.24
N PRO A 126 -14.20 10.87 6.60
CA PRO A 126 -14.67 11.76 5.55
C PRO A 126 -14.81 13.16 6.15
N ARG A 127 -13.81 14.01 5.93
CA ARG A 127 -14.07 15.44 5.88
C ARG A 127 -15.02 15.55 4.70
N GLY A 128 -16.28 15.82 4.97
CA GLY A 128 -17.28 16.08 3.95
C GLY A 128 -16.76 17.19 3.04
N VAL A 129 -16.09 16.80 1.96
CA VAL A 129 -15.61 17.69 0.91
C VAL A 129 -16.09 17.05 -0.37
N ASP A 130 -17.36 17.36 -0.65
CA ASP A 130 -17.80 17.85 -1.95
C ASP A 130 -17.27 17.07 -3.17
N LEU A 131 -17.95 15.96 -3.49
CA LEU A 131 -17.90 15.34 -4.82
C LEU A 131 -18.54 16.22 -5.92
N GLN A 132 -18.62 17.55 -5.76
CA GLN A 132 -18.99 18.49 -6.83
C GLN A 132 -17.76 19.03 -7.54
N ARG A 133 -16.96 18.19 -8.20
CA ARG A 133 -16.11 18.69 -9.30
C ARG A 133 -15.62 17.63 -10.30
N GLN A 134 -16.53 16.82 -10.81
CA GLN A 134 -16.39 16.25 -12.16
C GLN A 134 -17.64 16.51 -12.99
N ALA A 135 -17.90 17.79 -13.24
CA ALA A 135 -18.73 18.21 -14.37
C ALA A 135 -18.26 19.60 -14.81
N GLN A 136 -17.27 19.63 -15.71
CA GLN A 136 -16.99 20.79 -16.54
C GLN A 136 -16.56 20.28 -17.93
N PRO A 137 -16.65 21.09 -18.99
CA PRO A 137 -17.87 21.65 -19.56
C PRO A 137 -17.90 21.33 -21.07
N ALA A 138 -19.08 21.26 -21.71
CA ALA A 138 -19.12 21.25 -23.18
C ALA A 138 -20.45 21.79 -23.71
N LEU A 139 -20.32 23.00 -24.30
CA LEU A 139 -21.20 23.74 -25.22
C LEU A 139 -22.67 23.98 -24.86
#